data_AF-A0A0L0VUF2-F1
#
_entry.id   AF-A0A0L0VUF2-F1
#
_cell.length_a   1.000
_cell.length_b   1.000
_cell.length_c   1.000
_cell.angle_alpha   90.00
_cell.angle_beta   90.00
_cell.angle_gamma   90.00
#
_symmetry.space_group_name_H-M   'P 1'
#
loop_
_entity.id
_entity.type
_entity.pdbx_description
1 polymer ?
#
loop_
_entity_poly.entity_id
_entity_poly.type
_entity_poly.pdbx_seq_one_letter_code
_entity_poly.pdbx_strand_id
1 'polypeptide(L)'
;MSHHKKPIKAGVPKAHLYISDGFLSDNTTPLPAKDEPARTPSRQILHHPFTSQINLLLSNAETPSGKSSPEPVGTQDLVQLLTGMGAYQHFTELNLADLLTEEFAQKYLRSGSLVAMSESKVIGDDLFAIDGYGTIHMRLCQSTYQTLGLSGRRSKFGPPGQHFVVEIDTRDQAMRSGKAVHERAKKCLHNFPGSIFNELIGPKHESRGRRWDVVMAWVDEQGSLQPIDASLLPTTTTVTARFPKISQSEKIVHHFTRPDTVDSYLDLYDSIGEAIVSTSENHPRPKGGVLACSIEATGFFHPIKLAELTQTLIKTYRIVSITAHTARTAPFSFLTSRQTSHLRSTNENIPPIKKQKKVKKGKSAMLGPERGIDAGPSSWTFVALEEEAEDASIFPSDRSSGPDPLASSSKGLASSELPLESSADVVVRKRPRSDNLASSASTSTLKRPWIIFESVGDLDTHC
;
A
#
# COMPACT_ATOMS: atom_id res chain seq x y z
N MET A 1 -27.09 25.44 -30.10
CA MET A 1 -25.79 24.79 -30.39
C MET A 1 -25.32 24.08 -29.12
N SER A 2 -25.39 22.75 -29.12
CA SER A 2 -25.08 21.89 -27.97
C SER A 2 -23.56 21.70 -27.86
N HIS A 3 -22.95 22.19 -26.77
CA HIS A 3 -21.57 21.86 -26.44
C HIS A 3 -21.50 20.42 -25.92
N HIS A 4 -21.40 19.46 -26.83
CA HIS A 4 -20.99 18.10 -26.47
C HIS A 4 -19.53 18.14 -25.97
N LYS A 5 -19.34 18.04 -24.65
CA LYS A 5 -18.05 17.67 -24.08
C LYS A 5 -17.68 16.29 -24.64
N LYS A 6 -16.59 16.21 -25.39
CA LYS A 6 -16.03 14.94 -25.84
C LYS A 6 -15.83 14.03 -24.60
N PRO A 7 -16.26 12.76 -24.64
CA PRO A 7 -16.00 11.84 -23.54
C PRO A 7 -14.48 11.72 -23.36
N ILE A 8 -14.02 11.98 -22.15
CA ILE A 8 -12.64 11.68 -21.75
C ILE A 8 -12.52 10.16 -21.88
N LYS A 9 -11.71 9.68 -22.83
CA LYS A 9 -11.42 8.24 -22.96
C LYS A 9 -10.83 7.78 -21.62
N ALA A 10 -11.46 6.78 -21.01
CA ALA A 10 -10.86 6.07 -19.89
C ALA A 10 -9.62 5.36 -20.42
N GLY A 11 -8.44 5.89 -20.09
CA GLY A 11 -7.18 5.19 -20.36
C GLY A 11 -6.99 4.11 -19.31
N VAL A 12 -6.51 2.95 -19.73
CA VAL A 12 -5.89 1.96 -18.83
C VAL A 12 -4.84 2.69 -17.97
N PRO A 13 -4.71 2.42 -16.67
CA PRO A 13 -3.62 2.99 -15.88
C PRO A 13 -2.30 2.66 -16.59
N LYS A 14 -1.51 3.68 -16.95
CA LYS A 14 -0.13 3.44 -17.37
C LYS A 14 0.59 2.81 -16.18
N ALA A 15 1.50 1.87 -16.42
CA ALA A 15 2.33 1.35 -15.36
C ALA A 15 3.08 2.50 -14.68
N HIS A 16 3.01 2.53 -13.36
CA HIS A 16 3.55 3.62 -12.59
C HIS A 16 4.36 3.09 -11.42
N LEU A 17 5.64 3.48 -11.40
CA LEU A 17 6.52 3.32 -10.26
C LEU A 17 6.67 4.68 -9.56
N TYR A 18 6.16 4.78 -8.35
CA TYR A 18 6.37 5.96 -7.50
C TYR A 18 7.50 5.67 -6.52
N ILE A 19 8.43 6.62 -6.39
CA ILE A 19 9.58 6.48 -5.52
C ILE A 19 9.54 7.60 -4.49
N SER A 20 9.57 7.21 -3.22
CA SER A 20 9.76 8.11 -2.08
C SER A 20 11.00 7.69 -1.31
N ASP A 21 11.93 8.61 -1.09
CA ASP A 21 13.13 8.39 -0.29
C ASP A 21 13.20 9.36 0.90
N GLY A 22 13.99 9.00 1.91
CA GLY A 22 14.26 9.86 3.05
C GLY A 22 15.28 9.24 3.99
N PHE A 23 15.38 9.82 5.18
CA PHE A 23 16.20 9.29 6.26
C PHE A 23 15.34 9.02 7.50
N LEU A 24 15.66 7.95 8.21
CA LEU A 24 15.15 7.69 9.53
C LEU A 24 15.92 8.61 10.49
N SER A 25 15.23 9.56 11.11
CA SER A 25 15.76 10.35 12.21
C SER A 25 15.29 9.74 13.53
N ASP A 26 16.16 9.71 14.54
CA ASP A 26 15.77 9.28 15.88
C ASP A 26 14.60 10.10 16.41
N ASN A 27 13.51 9.38 16.73
CA ASN A 27 12.41 9.76 17.61
C ASN A 27 12.04 11.25 17.67
N THR A 28 11.39 11.78 16.64
CA THR A 28 10.35 12.80 16.84
C THR A 28 9.38 12.75 15.69
N THR A 29 8.10 12.54 15.99
CA THR A 29 7.01 12.63 15.02
C THR A 29 7.00 14.06 14.46
N PRO A 30 7.29 14.31 13.17
CA PRO A 30 7.27 15.68 12.67
C PRO A 30 5.82 16.15 12.63
N LEU A 31 5.52 17.23 13.36
CA LEU A 31 4.29 18.00 13.10
C LEU A 31 4.35 18.51 11.66
N PRO A 32 3.29 18.33 10.85
CA PRO A 32 3.31 18.79 9.47
C PRO A 32 3.30 20.32 9.44
N ALA A 33 4.44 20.92 9.08
CA ALA A 33 4.50 22.29 8.60
C ALA A 33 3.85 22.38 7.20
N LYS A 34 3.51 23.61 6.82
CA LYS A 34 2.65 23.96 5.67
C LYS A 34 3.19 23.53 4.30
N ASP A 35 4.45 23.10 4.24
CA ASP A 35 5.12 22.49 3.09
C ASP A 35 5.51 21.06 3.50
N GLU A 36 4.77 20.05 3.02
CA GLU A 36 4.81 18.69 3.58
C GLU A 36 6.18 18.01 3.28
N PRO A 37 7.05 17.75 4.28
CA PRO A 37 8.25 16.92 4.08
C PRO A 37 7.85 15.50 3.66
N ALA A 38 8.78 14.75 3.07
CA ALA A 38 8.59 13.35 2.69
C ALA A 38 7.92 12.57 3.84
N ARG A 39 6.79 11.91 3.56
CA ARG A 39 6.03 11.17 4.59
C ARG A 39 6.89 10.06 5.17
N THR A 40 6.82 9.88 6.49
CA THR A 40 7.46 8.76 7.18
C THR A 40 7.05 7.42 6.54
N PRO A 41 7.94 6.40 6.55
CA PRO A 41 7.65 5.09 5.99
C PRO A 41 6.37 4.48 6.51
N SER A 42 6.16 4.53 7.84
CA SER A 42 4.95 4.00 8.48
C SER A 42 3.69 4.65 7.93
N ARG A 43 3.70 5.96 7.69
CA ARG A 43 2.53 6.64 7.11
C ARG A 43 2.24 6.16 5.69
N GLN A 44 3.28 5.85 4.91
CA GLN A 44 3.13 5.29 3.56
C GLN A 44 2.54 3.89 3.60
N ILE A 45 3.04 3.01 4.47
CA ILE A 45 2.50 1.65 4.67
C ILE A 45 1.02 1.68 5.07
N LEU A 46 0.60 2.61 5.93
CA LEU A 46 -0.81 2.78 6.33
C LEU A 46 -1.76 3.18 5.19
N HIS A 47 -1.25 3.56 4.02
CA HIS A 47 -2.07 3.79 2.84
C HIS A 47 -2.47 2.50 2.12
N HIS A 48 -1.90 1.35 2.47
CA HIS A 48 -2.08 0.07 1.77
C HIS A 48 -2.81 -0.95 2.67
N PRO A 49 -4.14 -0.89 2.75
CA PRO A 49 -4.89 -1.66 3.75
C PRO A 49 -4.99 -3.16 3.45
N PHE A 50 -4.94 -3.59 2.18
CA PHE A 50 -5.30 -4.96 1.79
C PHE A 50 -4.09 -5.81 1.39
N THR A 51 -3.14 -5.98 2.30
CA THR A 51 -1.93 -6.77 2.02
C THR A 51 -2.20 -8.26 2.23
N SER A 52 -2.08 -9.08 1.18
CA SER A 52 -2.28 -10.54 1.24
C SER A 52 -0.99 -11.36 1.28
N GLN A 53 0.13 -10.76 0.86
CA GLN A 53 1.42 -11.43 0.89
C GLN A 53 2.50 -10.41 1.19
N ILE A 54 3.51 -10.84 1.94
CA ILE A 54 4.74 -10.08 2.16
C ILE A 54 5.94 -10.97 1.87
N ASN A 55 6.97 -10.36 1.33
CA ASN A 55 8.28 -10.95 1.09
C ASN A 55 9.31 -10.09 1.82
N LEU A 56 10.05 -10.71 2.73
CA LEU A 56 11.10 -10.08 3.52
C LEU A 56 12.45 -10.51 2.99
N LEU A 57 13.37 -9.57 2.88
CA LEU A 57 14.78 -9.85 2.64
C LEU A 57 15.61 -9.11 3.69
N LEU A 58 16.29 -9.87 4.55
CA LEU A 58 16.91 -9.36 5.78
C LEU A 58 18.37 -9.78 5.85
N SER A 59 19.28 -8.86 6.15
CA SER A 59 20.69 -9.19 6.33
C SER A 59 21.34 -8.37 7.43
N ASN A 60 22.26 -9.02 8.14
CA ASN A 60 23.19 -8.43 9.12
C ASN A 60 24.65 -8.53 8.67
N ALA A 61 24.92 -9.03 7.46
CA ALA A 61 26.28 -9.20 6.99
C ALA A 61 26.96 -7.84 6.80
N GLU A 62 28.19 -7.70 7.32
CA GLU A 62 28.91 -6.42 7.28
C GLU A 62 29.60 -6.16 5.94
N THR A 63 30.10 -7.20 5.28
CA THR A 63 30.73 -7.15 3.95
C THR A 63 30.76 -8.55 3.32
N PRO A 64 30.89 -8.67 1.98
CA PRO A 64 31.11 -9.95 1.31
C PRO A 64 32.54 -10.46 1.55
N SER A 65 32.82 -10.97 2.76
CA SER A 65 34.04 -11.74 3.00
C SER A 65 33.67 -13.12 3.56
N GLY A 66 34.15 -14.17 2.89
CA GLY A 66 33.77 -15.56 3.06
C GLY A 66 34.24 -16.22 4.35
N LYS A 67 33.93 -15.63 5.51
CA LYS A 67 34.07 -16.30 6.80
C LYS A 67 32.75 -16.22 7.54
N SER A 68 32.23 -17.41 7.84
CA SER A 68 31.04 -17.66 8.65
C SER A 68 31.08 -16.84 9.95
N SER A 69 30.35 -15.73 9.94
CA SER A 69 29.97 -14.94 11.10
C SER A 69 28.67 -15.53 11.68
N PRO A 70 28.36 -15.33 12.99
CA PRO A 70 27.40 -16.13 13.74
C PRO A 70 26.01 -16.09 13.11
N GLU A 71 25.27 -17.19 13.31
CA GLU A 71 23.89 -17.37 12.88
C GLU A 71 23.05 -16.09 12.99
N PRO A 72 22.19 -15.78 12.01
CA PRO A 72 21.26 -14.67 12.12
C PRO A 72 20.39 -14.89 13.35
N VAL A 73 20.59 -14.03 14.36
CA VAL A 73 19.81 -13.97 15.58
C VAL A 73 18.31 -14.04 15.24
N GLY A 74 17.63 -15.08 15.74
CA GLY A 74 16.18 -15.10 15.97
C GLY A 74 15.25 -15.35 14.78
N THR A 75 15.60 -16.19 13.80
CA THR A 75 14.66 -16.51 12.70
C THR A 75 13.39 -17.22 13.18
N GLN A 76 13.47 -18.09 14.19
CA GLN A 76 12.29 -18.70 14.83
C GLN A 76 11.39 -17.66 15.52
N ASP A 77 12.00 -16.70 16.23
CA ASP A 77 11.25 -15.61 16.89
C ASP A 77 10.54 -14.73 15.86
N LEU A 78 11.17 -14.49 14.70
CA LEU A 78 10.56 -13.76 13.60
C LEU A 78 9.39 -14.52 12.96
N VAL A 79 9.49 -15.84 12.77
CA VAL A 79 8.37 -16.66 12.28
C VAL A 79 7.19 -16.64 13.26
N GLN A 80 7.46 -16.74 14.57
CA GLN A 80 6.42 -16.61 15.59
C GLN A 80 5.78 -15.21 15.59
N LEU A 81 6.59 -14.16 15.48
CA LEU A 81 6.13 -12.78 15.36
C LEU A 81 5.21 -12.61 14.14
N LEU A 82 5.62 -13.10 12.97
CA LEU A 82 4.83 -13.05 11.73
C LEU A 82 3.53 -13.85 11.84
N THR A 83 3.58 -15.02 12.48
CA THR A 83 2.39 -15.86 12.72
C THR A 83 1.37 -15.11 13.58
N GLY A 84 1.82 -14.45 14.66
CA GLY A 84 0.96 -13.68 15.55
C GLY A 84 0.39 -12.41 14.92
N MET A 85 1.22 -11.61 14.24
CA MET A 85 0.80 -10.36 13.61
C MET A 85 -0.05 -10.56 12.35
N GLY A 86 0.13 -11.69 11.66
CA GLY A 86 -0.63 -12.06 10.48
C GLY A 86 -1.87 -12.89 10.81
N ALA A 87 -2.28 -13.01 12.08
CA ALA A 87 -3.52 -13.70 12.43
C ALA A 87 -4.74 -12.92 11.91
N TYR A 88 -5.71 -13.62 11.35
CA TYR A 88 -6.94 -13.03 10.81
C TYR A 88 -8.09 -14.02 10.97
N GLN A 89 -9.31 -13.57 10.70
CA GLN A 89 -10.50 -14.41 10.74
C GLN A 89 -11.16 -14.45 9.38
N HIS A 90 -11.61 -15.63 8.99
CA HIS A 90 -12.42 -15.88 7.81
C HIS A 90 -13.86 -16.12 8.22
N PHE A 91 -14.75 -15.27 7.69
CA PHE A 91 -16.18 -15.25 7.92
C PHE A 91 -16.89 -15.79 6.69
N THR A 92 -17.80 -16.74 6.86
CA THR A 92 -18.68 -17.22 5.78
C THR A 92 -20.13 -16.87 6.08
N GLU A 93 -20.96 -16.78 5.04
CA GLU A 93 -22.39 -16.48 5.19
C GLU A 93 -22.68 -15.14 5.88
N LEU A 94 -21.75 -14.18 5.78
CA LEU A 94 -21.89 -12.86 6.38
C LEU A 94 -22.87 -12.00 5.56
N ASN A 95 -23.82 -11.32 6.22
CA ASN A 95 -24.57 -10.22 5.60
C ASN A 95 -23.99 -8.88 6.06
N LEU A 96 -23.74 -7.97 5.10
CA LEU A 96 -23.16 -6.66 5.39
C LEU A 96 -24.00 -5.80 6.36
N ALA A 97 -25.31 -6.04 6.44
CA ALA A 97 -26.17 -5.34 7.39
C ALA A 97 -25.88 -5.71 8.86
N ASP A 98 -25.31 -6.89 9.12
CA ASP A 98 -24.97 -7.35 10.46
C ASP A 98 -23.80 -6.54 11.04
N LEU A 99 -22.92 -6.03 10.16
CA LEU A 99 -21.83 -5.12 10.53
C LEU A 99 -22.32 -3.73 10.94
N LEU A 100 -23.55 -3.37 10.56
CA LEU A 100 -24.21 -2.11 10.93
C LEU A 100 -25.12 -2.27 12.16
N THR A 101 -24.98 -3.33 12.93
CA THR A 101 -25.55 -3.38 14.28
C THR A 101 -24.83 -2.37 15.18
N GLU A 102 -25.53 -1.83 16.18
CA GLU A 102 -24.98 -0.78 17.03
C GLU A 102 -23.72 -1.25 17.77
N GLU A 103 -23.80 -2.45 18.36
CA GLU A 103 -22.70 -3.06 19.12
C GLU A 103 -21.49 -3.35 18.23
N PHE A 104 -21.69 -4.03 17.09
CA PHE A 104 -20.60 -4.35 16.17
C PHE A 104 -19.95 -3.08 15.60
N ALA A 105 -20.76 -2.15 15.08
CA ALA A 105 -20.25 -0.94 14.46
C ALA A 105 -19.50 -0.07 15.47
N GLN A 106 -20.01 0.05 16.70
CA GLN A 106 -19.33 0.82 17.73
C GLN A 106 -17.99 0.19 18.11
N LYS A 107 -17.92 -1.13 18.27
CA LYS A 107 -16.72 -1.86 18.72
C LYS A 107 -15.65 -2.01 17.65
N TYR A 108 -16.03 -2.26 16.39
CA TYR A 108 -15.07 -2.66 15.35
C TYR A 108 -14.90 -1.63 14.24
N LEU A 109 -15.96 -0.91 13.86
CA LEU A 109 -15.87 0.06 12.75
C LEU A 109 -15.49 1.46 13.24
N ARG A 110 -15.95 1.83 14.44
CA ARG A 110 -15.76 3.16 15.02
C ARG A 110 -14.64 3.24 16.04
N SER A 111 -14.36 2.17 16.78
CA SER A 111 -13.15 2.03 17.62
C SER A 111 -12.11 1.12 16.98
N GLY A 112 -10.84 1.47 17.16
CA GLY A 112 -9.72 0.76 16.54
C GLY A 112 -9.68 0.89 15.02
N SER A 113 -9.17 -0.16 14.37
CA SER A 113 -8.98 -0.28 12.93
C SER A 113 -9.40 -1.66 12.45
N LEU A 114 -10.56 -1.75 11.79
CA LEU A 114 -11.02 -2.98 11.12
C LEU A 114 -10.67 -2.92 9.63
N VAL A 115 -9.84 -3.85 9.19
CA VAL A 115 -9.63 -4.09 7.76
C VAL A 115 -10.37 -5.37 7.40
N ALA A 116 -11.18 -5.31 6.34
CA ALA A 116 -11.93 -6.46 5.84
C ALA A 116 -11.98 -6.45 4.32
N MET A 117 -12.13 -7.62 3.71
CA MET A 117 -12.25 -7.75 2.26
C MET A 117 -13.07 -8.99 1.89
N SER A 118 -14.01 -8.84 0.96
CA SER A 118 -14.74 -9.97 0.39
C SER A 118 -13.82 -10.84 -0.46
N GLU A 119 -14.02 -12.14 -0.38
CA GLU A 119 -13.46 -13.10 -1.32
C GLU A 119 -14.46 -13.32 -2.46
N SER A 120 -13.98 -13.28 -3.70
CA SER A 120 -14.76 -13.71 -4.86
C SER A 120 -13.96 -14.71 -5.69
N LYS A 121 -14.66 -15.73 -6.17
CA LYS A 121 -14.12 -16.76 -7.06
C LYS A 121 -14.25 -16.37 -8.53
N VAL A 122 -15.01 -15.31 -8.83
CA VAL A 122 -15.37 -14.92 -10.19
C VAL A 122 -14.81 -13.54 -10.49
N ILE A 123 -14.04 -13.44 -11.57
CA ILE A 123 -13.50 -12.17 -12.04
C ILE A 123 -14.65 -11.25 -12.46
N GLY A 124 -14.64 -10.01 -11.97
CA GLY A 124 -15.65 -9.01 -12.31
C GLY A 124 -16.92 -9.07 -11.47
N ASP A 125 -16.97 -9.94 -10.46
CA ASP A 125 -18.07 -9.98 -9.50
C ASP A 125 -18.09 -8.71 -8.62
N ASP A 126 -19.17 -8.56 -7.87
CA ASP A 126 -19.28 -7.52 -6.85
C ASP A 126 -18.29 -7.81 -5.72
N LEU A 127 -17.64 -6.75 -5.24
CA LEU A 127 -16.65 -6.81 -4.18
C LEU A 127 -16.95 -5.75 -3.12
N PHE A 128 -16.55 -6.02 -1.89
CA PHE A 128 -16.48 -4.97 -0.88
C PHE A 128 -15.21 -5.08 -0.03
N ALA A 129 -14.84 -3.97 0.60
CA ALA A 129 -13.78 -3.94 1.59
C ALA A 129 -14.02 -2.85 2.64
N ILE A 130 -13.33 -2.96 3.77
CA ILE A 130 -13.33 -1.99 4.87
C ILE A 130 -11.89 -1.56 5.10
N ASP A 131 -11.66 -0.24 5.12
CA ASP A 131 -10.34 0.35 4.93
C ASP A 131 -9.48 0.52 6.20
N GLY A 132 -9.95 0.10 7.37
CA GLY A 132 -9.32 0.40 8.67
C GLY A 132 -9.73 1.76 9.26
N TYR A 133 -10.33 2.64 8.47
CA TYR A 133 -10.79 3.97 8.88
C TYR A 133 -12.30 4.03 9.07
N GLY A 134 -12.99 2.89 8.98
CA GLY A 134 -14.44 2.77 9.18
C GLY A 134 -15.27 3.06 7.93
N THR A 135 -14.66 3.09 6.75
CA THR A 135 -15.40 3.23 5.48
C THR A 135 -15.58 1.87 4.83
N ILE A 136 -16.83 1.51 4.51
CA ILE A 136 -17.14 0.36 3.67
C ILE A 136 -17.16 0.82 2.22
N HIS A 137 -16.33 0.19 1.39
CA HIS A 137 -16.25 0.42 -0.04
C HIS A 137 -16.83 -0.78 -0.77
N MET A 138 -17.80 -0.56 -1.66
CA MET A 138 -18.38 -1.61 -2.50
C MET A 138 -18.14 -1.25 -3.97
N ARG A 139 -17.57 -2.19 -4.71
CA ARG A 139 -17.48 -2.15 -6.17
C ARG A 139 -18.52 -3.10 -6.73
N LEU A 140 -19.50 -2.56 -7.43
CA LEU A 140 -20.69 -3.28 -7.86
C LEU A 140 -20.84 -3.21 -9.37
N CYS A 141 -21.33 -4.27 -9.98
CA CYS A 141 -21.82 -4.28 -11.34
C CYS A 141 -23.04 -3.35 -11.49
N GLN A 142 -23.32 -2.93 -12.71
CA GLN A 142 -24.44 -2.04 -13.01
C GLN A 142 -25.77 -2.56 -12.47
N SER A 143 -26.07 -3.85 -12.68
CA SER A 143 -27.34 -4.45 -12.29
C SER A 143 -27.53 -4.49 -10.78
N THR A 144 -26.48 -4.86 -10.04
CA THR A 144 -26.51 -4.99 -8.58
C THR A 144 -26.44 -3.64 -7.88
N TYR A 145 -25.73 -2.67 -8.45
CA TYR A 145 -25.81 -1.27 -8.01
C TYR A 145 -27.23 -0.71 -8.09
N GLN A 146 -27.93 -0.98 -9.21
CA GLN A 146 -29.30 -0.49 -9.42
C GLN A 146 -30.31 -1.11 -8.44
N THR A 147 -30.09 -2.36 -8.00
CA THR A 147 -30.97 -3.02 -7.02
C THR A 147 -30.65 -2.62 -5.58
N LEU A 148 -29.39 -2.30 -5.24
CA LEU A 148 -28.98 -1.93 -3.89
C LEU A 148 -29.70 -0.66 -3.36
N GLY A 149 -29.98 0.30 -4.23
CA GLY A 149 -30.73 1.52 -3.86
C GLY A 149 -29.97 2.53 -2.99
N LEU A 150 -28.64 2.39 -2.91
CA LEU A 150 -27.74 3.34 -2.26
C LEU A 150 -27.08 4.27 -3.27
N SER A 151 -26.72 5.47 -2.81
CA SER A 151 -26.06 6.45 -3.66
C SER A 151 -24.61 6.04 -3.88
N GLY A 152 -24.18 6.00 -5.14
CA GLY A 152 -22.80 5.75 -5.52
C GLY A 152 -22.39 6.60 -6.71
N ARG A 153 -21.20 6.30 -7.23
CA ARG A 153 -20.63 6.92 -8.43
C ARG A 153 -20.24 5.86 -9.43
N ARG A 154 -20.21 6.19 -10.72
CA ARG A 154 -19.63 5.29 -11.72
C ARG A 154 -18.14 5.08 -11.41
N SER A 155 -17.68 3.84 -11.51
CA SER A 155 -16.25 3.56 -11.50
C SER A 155 -15.61 4.25 -12.70
N LYS A 156 -14.42 4.82 -12.48
CA LYS A 156 -13.60 5.40 -13.55
C LYS A 156 -12.74 4.35 -14.24
N PHE A 157 -12.71 3.14 -13.69
CA PHE A 157 -11.85 2.06 -14.11
C PHE A 157 -12.67 0.79 -14.40
N GLY A 158 -12.08 -0.10 -15.20
CA GLY A 158 -12.80 -1.19 -15.87
C GLY A 158 -13.55 -0.71 -17.12
N PRO A 159 -14.27 -1.61 -17.81
CA PRO A 159 -15.00 -1.25 -19.01
C PRO A 159 -16.03 -0.14 -18.72
N PRO A 160 -16.08 0.93 -19.55
CA PRO A 160 -16.90 2.11 -19.26
C PRO A 160 -18.36 1.76 -18.96
N GLY A 161 -18.84 2.17 -17.78
CA GLY A 161 -20.24 2.03 -17.38
C GLY A 161 -20.63 0.68 -16.80
N GLN A 162 -19.70 -0.28 -16.66
CA GLN A 162 -20.01 -1.60 -16.12
C GLN A 162 -19.99 -1.65 -14.58
N HIS A 163 -19.15 -0.85 -13.93
CA HIS A 163 -19.00 -0.86 -12.47
C HIS A 163 -19.34 0.48 -11.81
N PHE A 164 -19.78 0.40 -10.56
CA PHE A 164 -20.16 1.49 -9.68
C PHE A 164 -19.50 1.32 -8.33
N VAL A 165 -19.21 2.44 -7.67
CA VAL A 165 -18.56 2.50 -6.36
C VAL A 165 -19.56 3.12 -5.38
N VAL A 166 -19.84 2.40 -4.30
CA VAL A 166 -20.63 2.86 -3.17
C VAL A 166 -19.71 2.93 -1.95
N GLU A 167 -19.76 4.06 -1.23
CA GLU A 167 -18.95 4.28 -0.04
C GLU A 167 -19.89 4.60 1.12
N ILE A 168 -19.72 3.90 2.24
CA ILE A 168 -20.49 4.07 3.47
C ILE A 168 -19.50 4.39 4.58
N ASP A 169 -19.39 5.68 4.94
CA ASP A 169 -18.61 6.11 6.09
C ASP A 169 -19.41 5.84 7.37
N THR A 170 -19.02 4.81 8.12
CA THR A 170 -19.73 4.40 9.34
C THR A 170 -19.41 5.27 10.55
N ARG A 171 -18.41 6.16 10.44
CA ARG A 171 -18.03 7.13 11.47
C ARG A 171 -18.79 8.46 11.32
N ASP A 172 -19.43 8.70 10.18
CA ASP A 172 -20.32 9.84 9.99
C ASP A 172 -21.46 9.84 11.03
N GLN A 173 -21.77 11.01 11.58
CA GLN A 173 -22.86 11.18 12.57
C GLN A 173 -24.23 10.81 12.00
N ALA A 174 -24.45 10.94 10.70
CA ALA A 174 -25.65 10.49 10.02
C ALA A 174 -25.77 8.95 9.95
N MET A 175 -24.66 8.22 10.11
CA MET A 175 -24.57 6.77 10.11
C MET A 175 -24.63 6.15 11.52
N ARG A 176 -25.15 6.90 12.50
CA ARG A 176 -25.45 6.39 13.85
C ARG A 176 -26.79 5.64 13.88
N SER A 177 -26.88 4.62 14.75
CA SER A 177 -28.10 3.82 14.98
C SER A 177 -29.33 4.73 15.19
N GLY A 178 -30.45 4.39 14.56
CA GLY A 178 -31.70 5.17 14.64
C GLY A 178 -31.78 6.40 13.75
N LYS A 179 -30.71 6.77 13.02
CA LYS A 179 -30.75 7.84 12.01
C LYS A 179 -31.28 7.31 10.68
N ALA A 180 -32.03 8.14 9.95
CA ALA A 180 -32.65 7.74 8.69
C ALA A 180 -31.65 7.22 7.63
N VAL A 181 -30.43 7.78 7.58
CA VAL A 181 -29.39 7.33 6.65
C VAL A 181 -28.87 5.95 7.04
N HIS A 182 -28.58 5.74 8.33
CA HIS A 182 -28.21 4.44 8.88
C HIS A 182 -29.27 3.36 8.62
N GLU A 183 -30.52 3.62 9.00
CA GLU A 183 -31.62 2.64 8.84
C GLU A 183 -31.85 2.29 7.37
N ARG A 184 -31.75 3.28 6.47
CA ARG A 184 -31.82 3.04 5.03
C ARG A 184 -30.66 2.16 4.56
N ALA A 185 -29.43 2.48 4.94
CA ALA A 185 -28.24 1.71 4.54
C ALA A 185 -28.34 0.25 5.01
N LYS A 186 -28.67 0.05 6.29
CA LYS A 186 -28.85 -1.28 6.88
C LYS A 186 -29.95 -2.07 6.18
N LYS A 187 -31.11 -1.45 5.91
CA LYS A 187 -32.21 -2.10 5.18
C LYS A 187 -31.84 -2.47 3.74
N CYS A 188 -31.15 -1.57 3.02
CA CYS A 188 -30.66 -1.83 1.66
C CYS A 188 -29.69 -3.01 1.63
N LEU A 189 -28.73 -3.07 2.55
CA LEU A 189 -27.77 -4.17 2.65
C LEU A 189 -28.44 -5.49 3.06
N HIS A 190 -29.39 -5.43 4.01
CA HIS A 190 -30.12 -6.60 4.47
C HIS A 190 -30.91 -7.26 3.34
N ASN A 191 -31.50 -6.46 2.45
CA ASN A 191 -32.29 -6.92 1.32
C ASN A 191 -31.50 -7.00 0.01
N PHE A 192 -30.18 -6.79 0.05
CA PHE A 192 -29.36 -6.76 -1.16
C PHE A 192 -29.34 -8.15 -1.79
N PRO A 193 -29.80 -8.37 -3.04
CA PRO A 193 -29.93 -9.73 -3.57
C PRO A 193 -28.57 -10.38 -3.83
N GLY A 194 -28.46 -11.67 -3.49
CA GLY A 194 -27.25 -12.48 -3.75
C GLY A 194 -27.01 -12.74 -5.24
N SER A 195 -28.09 -12.95 -6.01
CA SER A 195 -28.04 -13.09 -7.47
C SER A 195 -29.30 -12.50 -8.07
N ILE A 196 -29.14 -11.62 -9.05
CA ILE A 196 -30.26 -11.04 -9.81
C ILE A 196 -31.00 -12.11 -10.65
N PHE A 197 -30.34 -13.22 -11.00
CA PHE A 197 -30.93 -14.27 -11.83
C PHE A 197 -31.70 -15.31 -11.00
N ASN A 198 -31.34 -15.48 -9.72
CA ASN A 198 -32.05 -16.42 -8.85
C ASN A 198 -33.48 -15.96 -8.54
N GLU A 199 -33.76 -14.66 -8.64
CA GLU A 199 -35.11 -14.11 -8.50
C GLU A 199 -36.01 -14.36 -9.73
N LEU A 200 -35.44 -14.67 -10.90
CA LEU A 200 -36.19 -14.93 -12.13
C LEU A 200 -36.64 -16.40 -12.30
N ILE A 201 -36.11 -17.35 -11.52
CA ILE A 201 -36.23 -18.79 -11.81
C ILE A 201 -37.26 -19.55 -10.93
N GLY A 202 -37.97 -18.91 -9.98
CA GLY A 202 -39.11 -19.61 -9.35
C GLY A 202 -39.75 -18.94 -8.13
N PRO A 203 -40.96 -19.38 -7.74
CA PRO A 203 -41.69 -18.78 -6.63
C PRO A 203 -41.13 -19.27 -5.29
N LYS A 204 -40.83 -18.32 -4.39
CA LYS A 204 -40.50 -18.50 -2.96
C LYS A 204 -39.12 -19.07 -2.61
N HIS A 205 -38.04 -18.58 -3.22
CA HIS A 205 -36.79 -18.54 -2.44
C HIS A 205 -36.93 -17.41 -1.41
N GLU A 206 -36.78 -17.74 -0.13
CA GLU A 206 -36.62 -16.75 0.94
C GLU A 206 -35.63 -15.70 0.45
N SER A 207 -36.04 -14.42 0.45
CA SER A 207 -35.19 -13.29 0.09
C SER A 207 -34.11 -13.13 1.16
N ARG A 208 -33.18 -14.08 1.24
CA ARG A 208 -32.00 -13.99 2.07
C ARG A 208 -31.10 -12.99 1.38
N GLY A 209 -30.85 -11.88 2.06
CA GLY A 209 -29.86 -10.90 1.63
C GLY A 209 -28.53 -11.58 1.32
N ARG A 210 -27.76 -10.92 0.44
CA ARG A 210 -26.50 -11.39 -0.09
C ARG A 210 -25.56 -11.79 1.05
N ARG A 211 -24.93 -12.94 0.83
CA ARG A 211 -23.99 -13.57 1.74
C ARG A 211 -22.60 -13.48 1.15
N TRP A 212 -21.63 -13.22 2.01
CA TRP A 212 -20.25 -12.98 1.63
C TRP A 212 -19.31 -13.89 2.41
N ASP A 213 -18.29 -14.36 1.71
CA ASP A 213 -17.08 -14.89 2.32
C ASP A 213 -16.10 -13.72 2.48
N VAL A 214 -15.52 -13.55 3.67
CA VAL A 214 -14.82 -12.32 4.04
C VAL A 214 -13.63 -12.64 4.94
N VAL A 215 -12.48 -12.07 4.63
CA VAL A 215 -11.33 -12.04 5.55
C VAL A 215 -11.33 -10.74 6.33
N MET A 216 -11.08 -10.80 7.63
CA MET A 216 -11.03 -9.64 8.51
C MET A 216 -9.88 -9.72 9.50
N ALA A 217 -9.28 -8.57 9.78
CA ALA A 217 -8.32 -8.36 10.86
C ALA A 217 -8.68 -7.05 11.58
N TRP A 218 -8.72 -7.08 12.91
CA TRP A 218 -9.02 -5.91 13.73
C TRP A 218 -7.90 -5.62 14.71
N VAL A 219 -7.51 -4.36 14.75
CA VAL A 219 -6.56 -3.82 15.71
C VAL A 219 -7.31 -2.87 16.64
N ASP A 220 -7.15 -3.06 17.95
CA ASP A 220 -7.75 -2.21 18.97
C ASP A 220 -7.13 -0.80 19.02
N GLU A 221 -7.65 0.05 19.90
CA GLU A 221 -7.18 1.44 20.05
C GLU A 221 -5.74 1.52 20.58
N GLN A 222 -5.26 0.45 21.22
CA GLN A 222 -3.90 0.33 21.73
C GLN A 222 -2.93 -0.17 20.65
N GLY A 223 -3.43 -0.46 19.44
CA GLY A 223 -2.61 -0.98 18.34
C GLY A 223 -2.42 -2.48 18.39
N SER A 224 -3.08 -3.22 19.30
CA SER A 224 -2.96 -4.67 19.42
C SER A 224 -3.96 -5.41 18.54
N LEU A 225 -3.53 -6.51 17.93
CA LEU A 225 -4.38 -7.36 17.12
C LEU A 225 -5.27 -8.21 18.04
N GLN A 226 -6.58 -8.17 17.83
CA GLN A 226 -7.56 -8.84 18.69
C GLN A 226 -8.56 -9.63 17.86
N PRO A 227 -9.06 -10.76 18.37
CA PRO A 227 -10.13 -11.50 17.70
C PRO A 227 -11.44 -10.71 17.70
N ILE A 228 -12.15 -10.78 16.59
CA ILE A 228 -13.51 -10.28 16.43
C ILE A 228 -14.47 -11.28 17.07
N ASP A 229 -15.37 -10.74 17.89
CA ASP A 229 -16.35 -11.48 18.66
C ASP A 229 -17.50 -11.94 17.77
N ALA A 230 -17.51 -13.24 17.45
CA ALA A 230 -18.51 -13.86 16.60
C ALA A 230 -19.91 -13.85 17.23
N SER A 231 -20.05 -13.67 18.55
CA SER A 231 -21.35 -13.66 19.23
C SER A 231 -22.19 -12.42 18.90
N LEU A 232 -21.56 -11.35 18.39
CA LEU A 232 -22.24 -10.15 17.90
C LEU A 232 -22.85 -10.33 16.50
N LEU A 233 -22.62 -11.48 15.86
CA LEU A 233 -23.13 -11.80 14.53
C LEU A 233 -24.19 -12.93 14.63
N PRO A 234 -25.10 -13.03 13.65
CA PRO A 234 -26.06 -14.12 13.62
C PRO A 234 -25.38 -15.49 13.55
N THR A 235 -26.01 -16.51 14.13
CA THR A 235 -25.51 -17.90 14.15
C THR A 235 -25.34 -18.53 12.76
N THR A 236 -25.92 -17.92 11.72
CA THR A 236 -25.70 -18.30 10.33
C THR A 236 -24.29 -17.98 9.84
N THR A 237 -23.64 -16.97 10.41
CA THR A 237 -22.28 -16.57 10.05
C THR A 237 -21.29 -17.45 10.78
N THR A 238 -20.43 -18.15 10.04
CA THR A 238 -19.36 -18.96 10.66
C THR A 238 -18.06 -18.20 10.65
N VAL A 239 -17.26 -18.36 11.72
CA VAL A 239 -15.99 -17.64 11.89
C VAL A 239 -14.89 -18.64 12.18
N THR A 240 -13.80 -18.55 11.40
CA THR A 240 -12.64 -19.43 11.54
C THR A 240 -11.37 -18.60 11.66
N ALA A 241 -10.57 -18.83 12.69
CA ALA A 241 -9.26 -18.21 12.81
C ALA A 241 -8.31 -18.80 11.74
N ARG A 242 -7.49 -17.93 11.16
CA ARG A 242 -6.51 -18.25 10.12
C ARG A 242 -5.18 -17.59 10.46
N PHE A 243 -4.12 -18.20 9.97
CA PHE A 243 -2.74 -17.80 10.19
C PHE A 243 -2.01 -17.77 8.85
N PRO A 244 -0.97 -16.93 8.71
CA PRO A 244 -0.25 -16.83 7.46
C PRO A 244 0.53 -18.13 7.21
N LYS A 245 0.61 -18.53 5.94
CA LYS A 245 1.55 -19.57 5.50
C LYS A 245 2.91 -18.91 5.34
N ILE A 246 3.90 -19.39 6.06
CA ILE A 246 5.25 -18.81 6.08
C ILE A 246 6.23 -19.85 5.52
N SER A 247 7.07 -19.42 4.58
CA SER A 247 8.23 -20.15 4.10
C SER A 247 9.48 -19.31 4.33
N GLN A 248 10.60 -19.99 4.62
CA GLN A 248 11.88 -19.34 4.87
C GLN A 248 12.96 -20.02 4.03
N SER A 249 13.87 -19.22 3.50
CA SER A 249 15.06 -19.69 2.80
C SER A 249 16.23 -18.75 3.07
N GLU A 250 17.45 -19.26 2.90
CA GLU A 250 18.66 -18.43 2.87
C GLU A 250 19.05 -18.18 1.42
N LYS A 251 19.41 -16.94 1.11
CA LYS A 251 19.82 -16.52 -0.24
C LYS A 251 21.08 -15.67 -0.17
N ILE A 252 21.88 -15.75 -1.23
CA ILE A 252 22.98 -14.80 -1.46
C ILE A 252 22.44 -13.72 -2.38
N VAL A 253 22.42 -12.47 -1.92
CA VAL A 253 21.85 -11.34 -2.65
C VAL A 253 22.89 -10.26 -2.88
N HIS A 254 22.65 -9.38 -3.86
CA HIS A 254 23.50 -8.21 -4.05
C HIS A 254 23.56 -7.37 -2.76
N HIS A 255 24.73 -6.82 -2.46
CA HIS A 255 24.83 -5.82 -1.41
C HIS A 255 24.18 -4.52 -1.90
N PHE A 256 23.05 -4.15 -1.29
CA PHE A 256 22.30 -2.97 -1.69
C PHE A 256 22.95 -1.71 -1.12
N THR A 257 23.33 -0.81 -2.01
CA THR A 257 23.85 0.51 -1.67
C THR A 257 22.81 1.57 -2.03
N ARG A 258 22.99 2.77 -1.49
CA ARG A 258 22.06 3.87 -1.72
C ARG A 258 22.11 4.31 -3.19
N PRO A 259 20.96 4.37 -3.88
CA PRO A 259 20.89 4.89 -5.24
C PRO A 259 21.20 6.39 -5.29
N ASP A 260 21.98 6.80 -6.29
CA ASP A 260 22.38 8.18 -6.57
C ASP A 260 21.67 8.74 -7.82
N THR A 261 21.34 7.87 -8.77
CA THR A 261 20.72 8.17 -10.07
C THR A 261 19.35 7.48 -10.20
N VAL A 262 18.50 7.95 -11.11
CA VAL A 262 17.19 7.31 -11.36
C VAL A 262 17.35 5.84 -11.80
N ASP A 263 18.32 5.57 -12.66
CA ASP A 263 18.61 4.21 -13.14
C ASP A 263 19.02 3.30 -11.98
N SER A 264 19.88 3.79 -11.06
CA SER A 264 20.25 3.01 -9.87
C SER A 264 19.08 2.69 -8.93
N TYR A 265 18.00 3.49 -8.92
CA TYR A 265 16.77 3.13 -8.18
C TYR A 265 16.01 1.99 -8.86
N LEU A 266 15.99 1.96 -10.19
CA LEU A 266 15.38 0.88 -10.96
C LEU A 266 16.19 -0.41 -10.81
N ASP A 267 17.52 -0.32 -10.91
CA ASP A 267 18.42 -1.45 -10.67
C ASP A 267 18.23 -2.04 -9.26
N LEU A 268 18.06 -1.19 -8.24
CA LEU A 268 17.77 -1.64 -6.87
C LEU A 268 16.40 -2.35 -6.80
N TYR A 269 15.37 -1.77 -7.40
CA TYR A 269 14.02 -2.34 -7.44
C TYR A 269 14.02 -3.72 -8.11
N ASP A 270 14.65 -3.83 -9.28
CA ASP A 270 14.77 -5.07 -10.04
C ASP A 270 15.63 -6.11 -9.30
N SER A 271 16.75 -5.70 -8.70
CA SER A 271 17.61 -6.59 -7.90
C SER A 271 16.86 -7.19 -6.69
N ILE A 272 15.99 -6.42 -6.05
CA ILE A 272 15.13 -6.91 -4.97
C ILE A 272 14.11 -7.91 -5.53
N GLY A 273 13.52 -7.62 -6.69
CA GLY A 273 12.54 -8.50 -7.32
C GLY A 273 13.15 -9.83 -7.74
N GLU A 274 14.32 -9.78 -8.36
CA GLU A 274 15.12 -10.94 -8.70
C GLU A 274 15.49 -11.75 -7.44
N ALA A 275 15.92 -11.10 -6.36
CA ALA A 275 16.23 -11.79 -5.11
C ALA A 275 15.02 -12.50 -4.48
N ILE A 276 13.82 -11.91 -4.58
CA ILE A 276 12.57 -12.51 -4.08
C ILE A 276 12.16 -13.70 -4.95
N VAL A 277 12.09 -13.51 -6.27
CA VAL A 277 11.53 -14.48 -7.24
C VAL A 277 12.51 -15.60 -7.59
N SER A 278 13.82 -15.36 -7.52
CA SER A 278 14.81 -16.37 -7.87
C SER A 278 14.74 -17.57 -6.91
N THR A 279 14.30 -18.70 -7.47
CA THR A 279 14.16 -20.01 -6.83
C THR A 279 15.16 -21.03 -7.37
N SER A 280 15.95 -20.65 -8.39
CA SER A 280 16.87 -21.53 -9.08
C SER A 280 18.23 -21.59 -8.39
N GLU A 281 18.68 -22.78 -8.02
CA GLU A 281 20.06 -23.02 -7.55
C GLU A 281 21.11 -22.67 -8.62
N ASN A 282 20.71 -22.60 -9.89
CA ASN A 282 21.56 -22.27 -11.04
C ASN A 282 21.59 -20.78 -11.36
N HIS A 283 20.92 -19.94 -10.57
CA HIS A 283 20.97 -18.50 -10.78
C HIS A 283 22.38 -17.98 -10.50
N PRO A 284 22.95 -17.10 -11.34
CA PRO A 284 24.31 -16.60 -11.15
C PRO A 284 24.44 -15.98 -9.76
N ARG A 285 25.30 -16.54 -8.91
CA ARG A 285 25.55 -15.94 -7.61
C ARG A 285 26.15 -14.55 -7.81
N PRO A 286 25.57 -13.50 -7.21
CA PRO A 286 26.11 -12.16 -7.36
C PRO A 286 27.55 -12.13 -6.84
N LYS A 287 28.47 -11.65 -7.66
CA LYS A 287 29.87 -11.46 -7.25
C LYS A 287 29.88 -10.44 -6.11
N GLY A 288 30.37 -10.84 -4.93
CA GLY A 288 30.33 -9.98 -3.74
C GLY A 288 28.95 -9.89 -3.08
N GLY A 289 28.10 -10.91 -3.25
CA GLY A 289 26.82 -10.97 -2.56
C GLY A 289 26.93 -11.18 -1.04
N VAL A 290 25.90 -10.78 -0.32
CA VAL A 290 25.74 -10.95 1.12
C VAL A 290 24.72 -12.04 1.42
N LEU A 291 24.92 -12.77 2.52
CA LEU A 291 23.95 -13.73 3.01
C LEU A 291 22.73 -12.97 3.56
N ALA A 292 21.54 -13.36 3.12
CA ALA A 292 20.28 -12.79 3.56
C ALA A 292 19.26 -13.88 3.86
N CYS A 293 18.43 -13.64 4.87
CA CYS A 293 17.24 -14.43 5.14
C CYS A 293 16.10 -13.91 4.26
N SER A 294 15.52 -14.80 3.47
CA SER A 294 14.34 -14.55 2.65
C SER A 294 13.14 -15.24 3.27
N ILE A 295 12.09 -14.48 3.60
CA ILE A 295 10.85 -15.02 4.17
C ILE A 295 9.69 -14.60 3.27
N GLU A 296 8.90 -15.57 2.83
CA GLU A 296 7.63 -15.32 2.16
C GLU A 296 6.51 -15.68 3.13
N ALA A 297 5.55 -14.77 3.31
CA ALA A 297 4.40 -14.98 4.16
C ALA A 297 3.11 -14.58 3.44
N THR A 298 2.20 -15.54 3.28
CA THR A 298 0.92 -15.37 2.57
C THR A 298 -0.24 -15.53 3.54
N GLY A 299 -1.09 -14.51 3.65
CA GLY A 299 -2.17 -14.41 4.62
C GLY A 299 -2.99 -13.14 4.43
N PHE A 300 -3.35 -12.46 5.52
CA PHE A 300 -3.99 -11.15 5.48
C PHE A 300 -3.40 -10.26 6.59
N PHE A 301 -2.61 -9.26 6.20
CA PHE A 301 -1.79 -8.50 7.13
C PHE A 301 -2.36 -7.10 7.36
N HIS A 302 -2.61 -6.78 8.63
CA HIS A 302 -3.12 -5.47 9.01
C HIS A 302 -2.03 -4.39 8.84
N PRO A 303 -2.30 -3.22 8.22
CA PRO A 303 -1.29 -2.22 7.89
C PRO A 303 -0.58 -1.63 9.12
N ILE A 304 -1.27 -1.47 10.26
CA ILE A 304 -0.63 -1.07 11.53
C ILE A 304 0.44 -2.08 11.96
N LYS A 305 0.16 -3.38 11.81
CA LYS A 305 1.11 -4.45 12.18
C LYS A 305 2.29 -4.53 11.22
N LEU A 306 2.09 -4.23 9.95
CA LEU A 306 3.19 -4.10 8.99
C LEU A 306 4.09 -2.90 9.32
N ALA A 307 3.52 -1.78 9.76
CA ALA A 307 4.28 -0.62 10.21
C ALA A 307 5.09 -0.92 11.49
N GLU A 308 4.53 -1.66 12.45
CA GLU A 308 5.24 -2.15 13.64
C GLU A 308 6.37 -3.12 13.28
N LEU A 309 6.10 -4.10 12.42
CA LEU A 309 7.10 -5.03 11.90
C LEU A 309 8.28 -4.27 11.29
N THR A 310 8.00 -3.25 10.46
CA THR A 310 9.03 -2.42 9.86
C THR A 310 9.93 -1.79 10.92
N GLN A 311 9.36 -1.25 11.99
CA GLN A 311 10.13 -0.65 13.09
C GLN A 311 10.97 -1.65 13.87
N THR A 312 10.47 -2.87 14.04
CA THR A 312 11.22 -3.96 14.67
C THR A 312 12.40 -4.38 13.79
N LEU A 313 12.16 -4.59 12.49
CA LEU A 313 13.18 -5.06 11.55
C LEU A 313 14.32 -4.04 11.37
N ILE A 314 14.02 -2.74 11.29
CA ILE A 314 15.06 -1.71 11.17
C ILE A 314 15.94 -1.56 12.42
N LYS A 315 15.49 -2.06 13.59
CA LYS A 315 16.33 -2.06 14.80
C LYS A 315 17.24 -3.28 14.87
N THR A 316 16.87 -4.36 14.18
CA THR A 316 17.55 -5.66 14.27
C THR A 316 18.45 -5.95 13.07
N TYR A 317 18.09 -5.46 11.89
CA TYR A 317 18.77 -5.80 10.63
C TYR A 317 19.40 -4.59 9.95
N ARG A 318 20.64 -4.74 9.47
CA ARG A 318 21.38 -3.71 8.69
C ARG A 318 20.77 -3.45 7.33
N ILE A 319 20.29 -4.50 6.65
CA ILE A 319 19.55 -4.41 5.39
C ILE A 319 18.16 -4.98 5.62
N VAL A 320 17.13 -4.20 5.30
CA VAL A 320 15.72 -4.60 5.39
C VAL A 320 15.05 -4.28 4.06
N SER A 321 14.43 -5.28 3.45
CA SER A 321 13.43 -5.09 2.40
C SER A 321 12.13 -5.78 2.79
N ILE A 322 11.01 -5.09 2.60
CA ILE A 322 9.65 -5.59 2.79
C ILE A 322 8.88 -5.28 1.52
N THR A 323 8.62 -6.29 0.71
CA THR A 323 7.74 -6.18 -0.46
C THR A 323 6.38 -6.75 -0.10
N ALA A 324 5.34 -5.93 -0.18
CA ALA A 324 3.99 -6.29 0.18
C ALA A 324 3.05 -6.20 -1.02
N HIS A 325 2.25 -7.24 -1.19
CA HIS A 325 1.35 -7.43 -2.32
C HIS A 325 -0.08 -7.20 -1.92
N THR A 326 -0.77 -6.36 -2.69
CA THR A 326 -2.19 -6.12 -2.51
C THR A 326 -2.97 -7.34 -2.96
N ALA A 327 -4.01 -7.70 -2.21
CA ALA A 327 -4.90 -8.79 -2.58
C ALA A 327 -5.57 -8.55 -3.94
N ARG A 328 -5.64 -9.59 -4.77
CA ARG A 328 -6.23 -9.53 -6.12
C ARG A 328 -7.72 -9.15 -6.14
N THR A 329 -8.44 -9.45 -5.05
CA THR A 329 -9.86 -9.12 -4.87
C THR A 329 -10.08 -7.78 -4.19
N ALA A 330 -9.01 -7.03 -3.89
CA ALA A 330 -9.14 -5.71 -3.28
C ALA A 330 -9.88 -4.77 -4.25
N PRO A 331 -10.95 -4.09 -3.80
CA PRO A 331 -11.65 -3.15 -4.66
C PRO A 331 -10.79 -1.93 -4.96
N PHE A 332 -9.74 -1.67 -4.18
CA PHE A 332 -8.70 -0.70 -4.49
C PHE A 332 -7.36 -1.01 -3.84
N SER A 333 -6.29 -0.43 -4.39
CA SER A 333 -4.91 -0.65 -3.93
C SER A 333 -4.49 0.19 -2.73
N PHE A 334 -4.79 1.48 -2.75
CA PHE A 334 -4.33 2.40 -1.70
C PHE A 334 -5.30 3.54 -1.41
N LEU A 335 -5.20 4.08 -0.21
CA LEU A 335 -6.00 5.18 0.28
C LEU A 335 -5.36 6.53 -0.05
N THR A 336 -6.20 7.53 -0.28
CA THR A 336 -5.73 8.91 -0.45
C THR A 336 -5.28 9.52 0.89
N SER A 337 -4.48 10.59 0.80
CA SER A 337 -4.08 11.41 1.96
C SER A 337 -5.24 12.00 2.72
N ARG A 338 -6.38 12.23 2.05
CA ARG A 338 -7.60 12.70 2.70
C ARG A 338 -8.24 11.60 3.52
N GLN A 339 -8.39 10.41 2.95
CA GLN A 339 -8.98 9.25 3.64
C GLN A 339 -8.20 8.90 4.91
N THR A 340 -6.86 8.89 4.83
CA THR A 340 -5.99 8.61 5.98
C THR A 340 -5.87 9.76 7.00
N SER A 341 -6.29 10.99 6.67
CA SER A 341 -6.21 12.15 7.57
C SER A 341 -7.36 12.24 8.59
N HIS A 342 -8.39 11.40 8.45
CA HIS A 342 -9.55 11.39 9.36
C HIS A 342 -9.25 10.89 10.78
N LEU A 343 -8.02 10.40 11.06
CA LEU A 343 -7.58 10.03 12.40
C LEU A 343 -7.45 11.23 13.38
N ARG A 344 -7.68 12.48 12.94
CA ARG A 344 -7.42 13.69 13.75
C ARG A 344 -8.63 14.50 14.21
N SER A 345 -9.87 14.16 13.85
CA SER A 345 -11.02 15.03 14.19
C SER A 345 -11.83 14.63 15.42
N THR A 346 -11.26 13.88 16.36
CA THR A 346 -11.93 13.56 17.65
C THR A 346 -11.56 14.51 18.79
N ASN A 347 -10.72 15.53 18.58
CA ASN A 347 -10.60 16.62 19.55
C ASN A 347 -11.64 17.71 19.25
N GLU A 348 -12.65 17.78 20.11
CA GLU A 348 -13.59 18.90 20.21
C GLU A 348 -12.85 20.24 20.37
N ASN A 349 -13.51 21.32 19.90
CA ASN A 349 -13.12 22.73 19.96
C ASN A 349 -12.10 23.25 18.93
N ILE A 350 -12.47 23.17 17.64
CA ILE A 350 -11.96 24.13 16.64
C ILE A 350 -13.16 24.94 16.12
N PRO A 351 -13.20 26.28 16.26
CA PRO A 351 -14.30 27.10 15.78
C PRO A 351 -14.41 27.03 14.25
N PRO A 352 -15.60 27.26 13.67
CA PRO A 352 -15.84 27.04 12.25
C PRO A 352 -14.95 27.96 11.41
N ILE A 353 -14.00 27.35 10.69
CA ILE A 353 -13.18 28.06 9.70
C ILE A 353 -14.13 28.61 8.64
N LYS A 354 -14.19 29.95 8.54
CA LYS A 354 -14.98 30.69 7.55
C LYS A 354 -14.73 30.12 6.15
N LYS A 355 -15.83 29.79 5.45
CA LYS A 355 -15.83 29.34 4.04
C LYS A 355 -14.97 30.26 3.19
N GLN A 356 -13.75 29.82 2.83
CA GLN A 356 -12.91 30.56 1.90
C GLN A 356 -13.52 30.51 0.49
N LYS A 357 -13.53 31.68 -0.15
CA LYS A 357 -14.01 31.93 -1.51
C LYS A 357 -13.24 31.03 -2.48
N LYS A 358 -13.95 30.19 -3.26
CA LYS A 358 -13.37 29.36 -4.32
C LYS A 358 -12.62 30.25 -5.32
N VAL A 359 -11.30 30.25 -5.25
CA VAL A 359 -10.45 30.78 -6.32
C VAL A 359 -10.59 29.84 -7.51
N LYS A 360 -11.11 30.34 -8.64
CA LYS A 360 -11.09 29.64 -9.94
C LYS A 360 -9.62 29.46 -10.35
N LYS A 361 -9.00 28.34 -9.98
CA LYS A 361 -7.75 27.91 -10.61
C LYS A 361 -8.05 27.44 -12.03
N GLY A 362 -7.29 27.99 -12.97
CA GLY A 362 -7.36 27.69 -14.39
C GLY A 362 -7.18 26.21 -14.69
N LYS A 363 -7.72 25.82 -15.85
CA LYS A 363 -7.51 24.51 -16.47
C LYS A 363 -6.00 24.20 -16.48
N SER A 364 -5.64 22.97 -16.09
CA SER A 364 -4.28 22.41 -16.06
C SER A 364 -3.56 22.29 -14.69
N ALA A 365 -4.31 22.32 -13.58
CA ALA A 365 -3.84 21.68 -12.35
C ALA A 365 -4.37 20.24 -12.33
N MET A 366 -3.53 19.26 -12.71
CA MET A 366 -3.81 17.84 -12.48
C MET A 366 -4.01 17.65 -10.97
N LEU A 367 -5.28 17.58 -10.58
CA LEU A 367 -5.70 17.19 -9.24
C LEU A 367 -5.11 15.81 -8.96
N GLY A 368 -4.52 15.69 -7.77
CA GLY A 368 -3.85 14.50 -7.29
C GLY A 368 -4.69 13.23 -7.41
N PRO A 369 -4.06 12.08 -7.17
CA PRO A 369 -4.51 10.82 -7.72
C PRO A 369 -5.89 10.37 -7.25
N GLU A 370 -6.83 10.43 -8.18
CA GLU A 370 -8.07 9.66 -8.22
C GLU A 370 -7.78 8.15 -8.47
N ARG A 371 -6.69 7.63 -7.90
CA ARG A 371 -6.12 6.32 -8.22
C ARG A 371 -6.75 5.24 -7.36
N GLY A 372 -7.13 4.13 -8.00
CA GLY A 372 -6.86 2.83 -7.42
C GLY A 372 -8.00 1.85 -7.33
N ILE A 373 -9.23 2.15 -7.73
CA ILE A 373 -10.25 1.10 -7.87
C ILE A 373 -9.99 0.44 -9.23
N ASP A 374 -9.58 -0.83 -9.30
CA ASP A 374 -9.08 -1.53 -10.52
C ASP A 374 -7.68 -1.14 -11.04
N ALA A 375 -6.74 -0.85 -10.15
CA ALA A 375 -5.38 -0.51 -10.54
C ALA A 375 -4.55 -1.67 -11.14
N GLY A 376 -5.14 -2.86 -11.29
CA GLY A 376 -4.38 -4.10 -11.51
C GLY A 376 -3.68 -4.56 -10.23
N PRO A 377 -2.81 -5.58 -10.30
CA PRO A 377 -1.91 -5.92 -9.20
C PRO A 377 -1.15 -4.68 -8.75
N SER A 378 -0.94 -4.56 -7.44
CA SER A 378 -0.14 -3.48 -6.87
C SER A 378 0.67 -3.98 -5.70
N SER A 379 1.90 -3.52 -5.62
CA SER A 379 2.79 -3.78 -4.51
C SER A 379 3.41 -2.49 -4.00
N TRP A 380 3.92 -2.57 -2.79
CA TRP A 380 4.85 -1.59 -2.28
C TRP A 380 6.07 -2.29 -1.69
N THR A 381 7.24 -1.71 -1.92
CA THR A 381 8.51 -2.24 -1.41
C THR A 381 9.18 -1.18 -0.56
N PHE A 382 9.24 -1.45 0.73
CA PHE A 382 10.03 -0.66 1.67
C PHE A 382 11.46 -1.22 1.74
N VAL A 383 12.44 -0.34 1.67
CA VAL A 383 13.86 -0.68 1.79
C VAL A 383 14.50 0.25 2.82
N ALA A 384 15.22 -0.32 3.79
CA ALA A 384 16.12 0.42 4.67
C ALA A 384 17.52 -0.16 4.54
N LEU A 385 18.45 0.68 4.10
CA LEU A 385 19.84 0.30 3.86
C LEU A 385 20.68 0.61 5.09
N GLU A 386 21.96 0.24 5.06
CA GLU A 386 22.89 0.47 6.15
C GLU A 386 23.06 1.97 6.47
N GLU A 387 23.40 2.28 7.72
CA GLU A 387 23.73 3.66 8.13
C GLU A 387 24.99 4.16 7.44
N GLU A 388 24.87 5.26 6.70
CA GLU A 388 26.03 5.95 6.14
C GLU A 388 26.71 6.73 7.27
N ALA A 389 27.98 6.40 7.57
CA ALA A 389 28.84 7.32 8.30
C ALA A 389 29.10 8.53 7.40
N GLU A 390 28.84 9.76 7.86
CA GLU A 390 29.29 10.94 7.13
C GLU A 390 30.82 10.89 7.05
N ASP A 391 31.35 10.79 5.82
CA ASP A 391 32.78 10.88 5.56
C ASP A 391 33.31 12.23 6.07
N ALA A 392 33.87 12.22 7.28
CA ALA A 392 34.67 13.30 7.80
C ALA A 392 36.03 13.32 7.07
N SER A 393 36.09 13.69 5.80
CA SER A 393 37.30 14.25 5.16
C SER A 393 37.12 14.58 3.67
N ILE A 394 36.71 15.81 3.37
CA ILE A 394 37.24 16.51 2.18
C ILE A 394 37.70 17.90 2.65
N PHE A 395 38.87 17.94 3.28
CA PHE A 395 39.71 19.13 3.23
C PHE A 395 40.58 18.98 1.98
N PRO A 396 40.49 19.87 0.98
CA PRO A 396 41.43 19.84 -0.13
C PRO A 396 42.78 20.33 0.40
N SER A 397 43.70 19.40 0.63
CA SER A 397 45.10 19.74 0.84
C SER A 397 45.71 20.15 -0.49
N ASP A 398 46.00 21.45 -0.60
CA ASP A 398 46.87 22.07 -1.60
C ASP A 398 48.13 21.24 -1.86
N ARG A 399 48.40 20.95 -3.15
CA ARG A 399 49.76 20.76 -3.69
C ARG A 399 49.79 20.87 -5.24
N SER A 400 50.05 22.10 -5.68
CA SER A 400 51.01 22.54 -6.71
C SER A 400 51.21 21.75 -8.04
N SER A 401 50.89 22.47 -9.12
CA SER A 401 51.74 22.82 -10.29
C SER A 401 52.11 21.79 -11.39
N GLY A 402 51.26 21.76 -12.44
CA GLY A 402 51.57 21.97 -13.88
C GLY A 402 52.27 20.88 -14.72
N PRO A 403 52.38 21.02 -16.07
CA PRO A 403 51.55 21.76 -17.03
C PRO A 403 50.99 20.88 -18.19
N ASP A 404 49.98 21.41 -18.91
CA ASP A 404 49.46 20.90 -20.19
C ASP A 404 50.56 20.78 -21.28
N PRO A 405 50.36 19.93 -22.30
CA PRO A 405 49.99 20.50 -23.59
C PRO A 405 49.04 19.68 -24.49
N LEU A 406 48.21 20.45 -25.20
CA LEU A 406 47.86 20.38 -26.62
C LEU A 406 46.88 19.33 -27.18
N ALA A 407 45.80 19.93 -27.68
CA ALA A 407 44.82 19.49 -28.66
C ALA A 407 45.34 18.60 -29.81
N SER A 408 44.51 17.62 -30.19
CA SER A 408 44.36 17.26 -31.61
C SER A 408 42.91 16.89 -31.92
N SER A 409 42.43 17.49 -33.00
CA SER A 409 41.10 17.35 -33.58
C SER A 409 41.02 16.11 -34.48
N SER A 410 39.88 15.42 -34.47
CA SER A 410 39.42 14.71 -35.66
C SER A 410 37.90 14.77 -35.77
N LYS A 411 37.44 15.28 -36.91
CA LYS A 411 36.06 15.32 -37.40
C LYS A 411 35.80 14.12 -38.32
N GLY A 412 34.54 13.68 -38.36
CA GLY A 412 33.95 12.81 -39.39
C GLY A 412 33.67 11.40 -38.86
N LEU A 413 32.51 10.77 -39.04
CA LEU A 413 31.43 10.96 -40.01
C LEU A 413 30.06 10.68 -39.37
N ALA A 414 29.05 11.39 -39.87
CA ALA A 414 27.65 11.08 -39.69
C ALA A 414 27.24 9.91 -40.61
N SER A 415 26.42 8.99 -40.10
CA SER A 415 25.56 8.14 -40.92
C SER A 415 24.37 7.62 -40.12
N SER A 416 23.21 8.16 -40.51
CA SER A 416 21.85 7.62 -40.51
C SER A 416 21.26 6.99 -39.25
N GLU A 417 20.39 7.79 -38.63
CA GLU A 417 19.26 7.39 -37.82
C GLU A 417 18.35 6.39 -38.55
N LEU A 418 18.09 5.27 -37.88
CA LEU A 418 16.83 4.54 -37.98
C LEU A 418 16.30 4.42 -36.54
N PRO A 419 15.13 5.00 -36.21
CA PRO A 419 14.58 4.82 -34.88
C PRO A 419 13.99 3.41 -34.78
N LEU A 420 14.72 2.51 -34.13
CA LEU A 420 14.15 1.31 -33.54
C LEU A 420 13.23 1.77 -32.39
N GLU A 421 11.93 1.50 -32.56
CA GLU A 421 10.87 1.77 -31.61
C GLU A 421 11.24 1.29 -30.21
N SER A 422 11.57 2.22 -29.30
CA SER A 422 11.73 1.89 -27.89
C SER A 422 10.34 1.66 -27.29
N SER A 423 10.07 0.42 -26.92
CA SER A 423 8.89 0.04 -26.13
C SER A 423 8.91 0.81 -24.80
N ALA A 424 8.03 1.80 -24.69
CA ALA A 424 7.87 2.67 -23.53
C ALA A 424 6.56 2.32 -22.80
N ASP A 425 6.57 2.25 -21.47
CA ASP A 425 5.39 2.64 -20.66
C ASP A 425 5.60 2.78 -19.13
N VAL A 426 6.83 2.79 -18.60
CA VAL A 426 7.06 3.08 -17.16
C VAL A 426 7.24 4.58 -16.95
N VAL A 427 6.38 5.18 -16.11
CA VAL A 427 6.54 6.59 -15.69
C VAL A 427 7.06 6.63 -14.25
N VAL A 428 8.35 6.92 -14.09
CA VAL A 428 9.00 7.14 -12.79
C VAL A 428 8.71 8.55 -12.29
N ARG A 429 8.21 8.68 -11.06
CA ARG A 429 8.02 9.99 -10.40
C ARG A 429 8.69 10.01 -9.03
N LYS A 430 9.78 10.78 -8.92
CA LYS A 430 10.40 11.13 -7.64
C LYS A 430 9.70 12.36 -7.05
N ARG A 431 9.39 12.35 -5.74
CA ARG A 431 8.88 13.55 -5.06
C ARG A 431 10.02 14.58 -4.88
N PRO A 432 9.76 15.89 -5.07
CA PRO A 432 10.80 16.90 -4.98
C PRO A 432 11.42 16.96 -3.57
N ARG A 433 12.75 17.02 -3.51
CA ARG A 433 13.54 17.23 -2.29
C ARG A 433 13.38 18.69 -1.83
N SER A 434 13.14 18.92 -0.54
CA SER A 434 13.25 20.24 0.06
C SER A 434 14.69 20.49 0.49
N ASP A 435 15.58 20.71 -0.47
CA ASP A 435 16.94 21.18 -0.18
C ASP A 435 16.86 22.69 0.06
N ASN A 436 16.51 23.11 1.27
CA ASN A 436 16.77 24.44 1.83
C ASN A 436 16.20 24.56 3.26
N LEU A 437 16.93 24.06 4.25
CA LEU A 437 16.88 24.61 5.60
C LEU A 437 18.32 24.74 6.12
N ALA A 438 18.62 25.95 6.57
CA ALA A 438 19.93 26.46 6.90
C ALA A 438 20.69 25.59 7.91
N SER A 439 22.01 25.60 7.75
CA SER A 439 22.99 25.05 8.69
C SER A 439 22.75 25.57 10.11
N SER A 440 22.37 24.67 11.02
CA SER A 440 22.65 24.83 12.45
C SER A 440 23.53 23.65 12.87
N ALA A 441 24.72 23.98 13.35
CA ALA A 441 25.77 23.04 13.70
C ALA A 441 25.39 22.05 14.82
N SER A 442 26.13 20.94 14.82
CA SER A 442 26.38 19.98 15.91
C SER A 442 25.23 19.08 16.38
N THR A 443 25.12 17.90 15.77
CA THR A 443 25.43 16.57 16.36
C THR A 443 25.39 15.56 15.20
N SER A 444 26.44 14.76 15.03
CA SER A 444 26.53 13.69 14.02
C SER A 444 25.54 12.57 14.35
N THR A 445 24.28 12.74 13.97
CA THR A 445 23.29 11.65 14.01
C THR A 445 23.49 10.81 12.76
N LEU A 446 23.97 9.58 12.92
CA LEU A 446 23.89 8.56 11.87
C LEU A 446 22.44 8.50 11.38
N LYS A 447 22.24 8.63 10.07
CA LYS A 447 20.91 8.69 9.47
C LYS A 447 20.77 7.50 8.54
N ARG A 448 19.91 6.56 8.92
CA ARG A 448 19.63 5.40 8.09
C ARG A 448 18.73 5.78 6.90
N PRO A 449 19.17 5.60 5.65
CA PRO A 449 18.35 5.92 4.49
C PRO A 449 17.22 4.89 4.31
N TRP A 450 16.07 5.36 3.85
CA TRP A 450 14.94 4.53 3.49
C TRP A 450 14.37 4.92 2.13
N ILE A 451 13.78 3.93 1.46
CA ILE A 451 13.14 4.07 0.14
C ILE A 451 11.82 3.29 0.17
N ILE A 452 10.78 3.85 -0.43
CA ILE A 452 9.53 3.13 -0.73
C ILE A 452 9.27 3.25 -2.23
N PHE A 453 9.11 2.09 -2.84
CA PHE A 453 8.59 1.92 -4.18
C PHE A 453 7.10 1.59 -4.07
N GLU A 454 6.24 2.29 -4.82
CA GLU A 454 4.82 1.93 -4.97
C GLU A 454 4.57 1.64 -6.45
N SER A 455 4.22 0.40 -6.75
CA SER A 455 3.99 -0.11 -8.10
C SER A 455 2.51 -0.37 -8.33
N VAL A 456 2.04 -0.08 -9.54
CA VAL A 456 0.65 -0.23 -9.95
C VAL A 456 0.59 -0.74 -11.39
N GLY A 457 -0.14 -1.82 -11.61
CA GLY A 457 -0.49 -2.38 -12.91
C GLY A 457 0.23 -3.68 -13.24
N ASP A 458 0.01 -4.18 -14.45
CA ASP A 458 0.48 -5.50 -14.91
C ASP A 458 2.00 -5.60 -15.17
N LEU A 459 2.75 -4.50 -14.99
CA LEU A 459 4.21 -4.45 -15.10
C LEU A 459 4.92 -4.49 -13.74
N ASP A 460 4.20 -4.83 -12.67
CA ASP A 460 4.81 -5.04 -11.37
C ASP A 460 5.70 -6.30 -11.39
N THR A 461 7.02 -6.12 -11.45
CA THR A 461 8.02 -7.19 -11.54
C THR A 461 8.10 -8.06 -10.28
N HIS A 462 7.45 -7.64 -9.19
CA HIS A 462 7.37 -8.43 -7.96
C HIS A 462 6.13 -9.35 -7.89
N CYS A 463 5.17 -9.23 -8.81
CA CYS A 463 3.87 -9.93 -8.80
C CYS A 463 3.79 -11.14 -9.75
#